data_AF-A0A518D7D4-F1
#
_entry.id   AF-A0A518D7D4-F1
#
_cell.length_a   1.000
_cell.length_b   1.000
_cell.length_c   1.000
_cell.angle_alpha   90.00
_cell.angle_beta   90.00
_cell.angle_gamma   90.00
#
_symmetry.space_group_name_H-M   'P 1'
#
loop_
_entity.id
_entity.type
_entity.pdbx_description
1 polymer ?
#
loop_
_entity_poly.entity_id
_entity_poly.type
_entity_poly.pdbx_seq_one_letter_code
_entity_poly.pdbx_strand_id
1 'polypeptide(L)' 'MKNPTGEPPGRPRALTPQQHAELARCVALGMTLAEAAAQVGCSERTVQRARRRDAWLERLLLAARHVRRERRTRLTRRDG' A
#
# COMPACT_ATOMS: atom_id res chain seq x y z
N MET A 1 9.90 -32.28 9.78
CA MET A 1 9.96 -31.82 8.38
C MET A 1 10.85 -30.59 8.32
N LYS A 2 11.96 -30.62 7.56
CA LYS A 2 12.96 -29.55 7.48
C LYS A 2 12.67 -28.71 6.23
N ASN A 3 12.59 -27.39 6.35
CA ASN A 3 12.47 -26.49 5.19
C ASN A 3 13.77 -26.54 4.35
N PRO A 4 13.73 -26.71 3.01
CA PRO A 4 14.92 -27.03 2.22
C PRO A 4 15.58 -25.83 1.53
N THR A 5 15.52 -24.62 2.10
CA THR A 5 16.14 -23.44 1.46
C THR A 5 17.08 -22.74 2.42
N GLY A 6 18.37 -23.06 2.30
CA GLY A 6 19.47 -22.44 3.03
C GLY A 6 19.85 -21.06 2.48
N GLU A 7 18.92 -20.11 2.51
CA GLU A 7 19.27 -18.69 2.34
C GLU A 7 19.61 -18.08 3.72
N PRO A 8 20.70 -17.31 3.86
CA PRO A 8 20.89 -16.51 5.06
C PRO A 8 19.71 -15.53 5.17
N PRO A 9 19.24 -15.16 6.38
CA PRO A 9 18.16 -14.18 6.54
C PRO A 9 18.67 -12.77 6.21
N GLY A 10 18.99 -12.53 4.93
CA GLY A 10 19.31 -11.24 4.36
C GLY A 10 18.04 -10.43 4.23
N ARG A 11 17.72 -9.67 5.28
CA ARG A 11 16.62 -8.69 5.40
C ARG A 11 16.01 -8.26 4.05
N PRO A 12 14.77 -8.64 3.69
CA PRO A 12 14.09 -7.98 2.60
C PRO A 12 13.84 -6.52 3.00
N ARG A 13 14.63 -5.59 2.45
CA ARG A 13 14.54 -4.14 2.73
C ARG A 13 13.41 -3.46 1.93
N ALA A 14 12.82 -4.15 0.97
CA ALA A 14 11.80 -3.62 0.08
C ALA A 14 10.45 -4.27 0.40
N LEU A 15 9.38 -3.47 0.27
CA LEU A 15 8.02 -3.98 0.28
C LEU A 15 7.83 -4.90 -0.93
N THR A 16 7.10 -5.98 -0.75
CA THR A 16 6.79 -6.90 -1.84
C THR A 16 5.74 -6.28 -2.78
N PRO A 17 5.67 -6.73 -4.05
CA PRO A 17 4.59 -6.30 -4.96
C PRO A 17 3.19 -6.54 -4.39
N GLN A 18 3.01 -7.63 -3.62
CA GLN A 18 1.75 -7.92 -2.94
C GLN A 18 1.42 -6.86 -1.88
N GLN A 19 2.41 -6.42 -1.09
CA GLN A 19 2.24 -5.33 -0.13
C GLN A 19 1.94 -4.00 -0.83
N HIS A 20 2.51 -3.74 -2.02
CA HIS A 20 2.16 -2.55 -2.80
C HIS A 20 0.69 -2.56 -3.24
N ALA A 21 0.21 -3.70 -3.74
CA ALA A 21 -1.18 -3.85 -4.16
C ALA A 21 -2.15 -3.66 -2.98
N GLU A 22 -1.85 -4.27 -1.83
CA GLU A 22 -2.70 -4.17 -0.65
C GLU A 22 -2.70 -2.76 -0.05
N LEU A 23 -1.54 -2.08 0.01
CA LEU A 23 -1.46 -0.67 0.40
C LEU A 23 -2.35 0.22 -0.48
N ALA A 24 -2.30 0.02 -1.80
CA ALA A 24 -3.12 0.77 -2.74
C ALA A 24 -4.62 0.49 -2.55
N ARG A 25 -4.98 -0.77 -2.32
CA ARG A 25 -6.37 -1.17 -2.03
C ARG A 25 -6.89 -0.48 -0.76
N CYS A 26 -6.14 -0.55 0.35
CA CYS A 26 -6.50 0.10 1.60
C CYS A 26 -6.71 1.62 1.43
N VAL A 27 -5.82 2.29 0.68
CA VAL A 27 -5.93 3.73 0.40
C VAL A 27 -7.16 4.04 -0.48
N ALA A 28 -7.48 3.20 -1.46
CA ALA A 28 -8.67 3.36 -2.29
C ALA A 28 -9.97 3.17 -1.50
N LEU A 29 -9.95 2.30 -0.48
CA LEU A 29 -11.05 2.11 0.48
C LEU A 29 -11.17 3.27 1.48
N GLY A 30 -10.14 4.12 1.56
CA GLY A 30 -10.16 5.34 2.34
C GLY A 30 -9.38 5.30 3.64
N MET A 31 -8.64 4.23 3.89
CA MET A 31 -7.69 4.16 4.99
C MET A 31 -6.57 5.20 4.81
N THR A 32 -6.04 5.67 5.92
CA THR A 32 -4.80 6.44 5.98
C THR A 32 -3.60 5.56 5.64
N LEU A 33 -2.45 6.19 5.35
CA LEU A 33 -1.21 5.44 5.11
C LEU A 33 -0.76 4.64 6.34
N ALA A 34 -1.00 5.15 7.55
CA ALA A 34 -0.65 4.46 8.79
C ALA A 34 -1.48 3.18 8.98
N GLU A 35 -2.80 3.27 8.79
CA GLU A 35 -3.71 2.12 8.86
C GLU A 35 -3.40 1.10 7.76
N ALA A 36 -3.18 1.56 6.53
CA ALA A 36 -2.81 0.70 5.42
C ALA A 36 -1.46 0.00 5.67
N ALA A 37 -0.47 0.69 6.26
CA ALA A 37 0.82 0.12 6.61
C ALA A 37 0.67 -0.98 7.67
N ALA A 38 -0.13 -0.72 8.71
CA ALA A 38 -0.45 -1.70 9.74
C ALA A 38 -1.11 -2.96 9.15
N GLN A 39 -2.03 -2.77 8.20
CA GLN A 39 -2.73 -3.87 7.52
C GLN A 39 -1.76 -4.80 6.77
N VAL A 40 -0.71 -4.25 6.17
CA VAL A 40 0.31 -5.04 5.43
C VAL A 40 1.48 -5.50 6.30
N GLY A 41 1.41 -5.28 7.62
CA GLY A 41 2.40 -5.71 8.59
C GLY A 41 3.68 -4.88 8.62
N CYS A 42 3.62 -3.57 8.30
CA CYS A 42 4.78 -2.69 8.35
C CYS A 42 4.49 -1.32 8.97
N SER A 43 5.56 -0.57 9.29
CA SER A 43 5.42 0.79 9.81
C SER A 43 5.15 1.81 8.70
N GLU A 44 4.43 2.88 9.01
CA GLU A 44 4.25 3.99 8.08
C GLU A 44 5.59 4.54 7.56
N ARG A 45 6.61 4.61 8.44
CA ARG A 45 7.96 5.07 8.09
C ARG A 45 8.63 4.17 7.06
N THR A 46 8.34 2.87 7.07
CA THR A 46 8.78 1.92 6.04
C THR A 46 8.13 2.25 4.70
N VAL A 47 6.82 2.48 4.68
CA VAL A 47 6.08 2.86 3.46
C VAL A 47 6.57 4.20 2.92
N GLN A 48 6.79 5.20 3.77
CA GLN A 48 7.33 6.50 3.36
C GLN A 48 8.72 6.37 2.74
N ARG A 49 9.60 5.55 3.32
CA ARG A 49 10.93 5.27 2.73
C ARG A 49 10.83 4.54 1.41
N ALA A 50 9.93 3.56 1.29
CA ALA A 50 9.69 2.84 0.04
C ALA A 50 9.20 3.78 -1.05
N ARG A 51 8.22 4.66 -0.76
CA ARG A 51 7.71 5.66 -1.69
C ARG A 51 8.80 6.59 -2.24
N ARG A 52 9.74 7.02 -1.40
CA ARG A 52 10.86 7.88 -1.84
C ARG A 52 11.84 7.18 -2.77
N ARG A 53 11.89 5.84 -2.74
CA ARG A 53 12.83 5.02 -3.50
C ARG A 53 12.17 4.36 -4.72
N ASP A 54 10.85 4.24 -4.71
CA ASP A 54 10.05 3.57 -5.72
C ASP A 54 8.93 4.50 -6.20
N ALA A 55 9.18 5.13 -7.35
CA ALA A 55 8.22 6.01 -8.02
C ALA A 55 6.95 5.27 -8.48
N TRP A 56 7.04 3.95 -8.70
CA TRP A 56 5.88 3.14 -9.06
C TRP A 56 4.90 3.06 -7.89
N LEU A 57 5.40 2.74 -6.69
CA LEU A 57 4.57 2.72 -5.47
C LEU A 57 3.92 4.09 -5.23
N GLU A 58 4.66 5.18 -5.40
CA GLU A 58 4.08 6.52 -5.27
C GLU A 58 2.94 6.76 -6.27
N ARG A 59 3.15 6.46 -7.56
CA ARG A 59 2.11 6.59 -8.59
C ARG A 59 0.88 5.74 -8.28
N LEU A 60 1.10 4.50 -7.83
CA LEU A 60 0.04 3.58 -7.46
C LEU A 60 -0.84 4.14 -6.31
N LEU A 61 -0.21 4.70 -5.28
CA LEU A 61 -0.93 5.29 -4.14
C LEU A 61 -1.67 6.57 -4.52
N LEU A 62 -1.12 7.39 -5.42
CA LEU A 62 -1.81 8.56 -5.97
C LEU A 62 -3.04 8.15 -6.78
N ALA A 63 -2.92 7.14 -7.63
CA ALA A 63 -4.04 6.58 -8.38
C ALA A 63 -5.14 6.05 -7.44
N ALA A 64 -4.77 5.32 -6.38
CA ALA A 64 -5.71 4.85 -5.37
C ALA A 64 -6.49 6.00 -4.70
N ARG A 65 -5.81 7.10 -4.36
CA ARG A 65 -6.45 8.31 -3.82
C ARG A 65 -7.41 8.96 -4.81
N HIS A 66 -7.06 8.96 -6.09
CA HIS A 66 -7.93 9.48 -7.14
C HIS A 66 -9.23 8.65 -7.23
N VAL A 67 -9.11 7.32 -7.29
CA VAL A 67 -10.27 6.40 -7.29
C VAL A 67 -11.17 6.65 -6.07
N ARG A 68 -10.59 6.84 -4.88
CA ARG A 68 -11.37 7.18 -3.68
C ARG A 68 -12.16 8.48 -3.86
N ARG A 69 -11.52 9.53 -4.39
CA ARG A 69 -12.18 10.82 -4.63
C ARG A 69 -13.33 10.66 -5.63
N GLU A 70 -13.11 9.96 -6.73
CA GLU A 70 -14.15 9.70 -7.73
C GLU A 70 -15.34 8.91 -7.16
N ARG A 71 -15.08 7.90 -6.32
CA ARG A 71 -16.15 7.17 -5.62
C ARG A 71 -16.95 8.11 -4.73
N ARG A 72 -16.27 8.98 -3.98
CA ARG A 72 -16.93 9.96 -3.10
C ARG A 72 -17.78 10.96 -3.89
N THR A 73 -17.29 11.49 -5.00
CA THR A 73 -18.07 12.44 -5.82
C THR A 73 -19.28 11.80 -6.50
N ARG A 74 -19.17 10.52 -6.90
CA ARG A 74 -20.31 9.77 -7.44
C ARG A 74 -21.40 9.53 -6.39
N LEU A 75 -21.01 9.24 -5.15
CA LEU A 75 -21.95 9.09 -4.05
C LEU A 75 -22.71 10.40 -3.79
N THR A 76 -22.00 11.52 -3.71
CA THR A 76 -22.64 12.83 -3.46
C THR A 76 -23.61 13.30 -4.55
N ARG A 77 -23.52 12.77 -5.77
CA ARG A 77 -24.43 13.11 -6.88
C ARG A 77 -25.69 12.25 -6.93
N ARG A 78 -25.76 11.18 -6.14
CA ARG A 78 -26.90 10.25 -6.14
C ARG A 78 -27.95 10.61 -5.09
N ASP A 79 -27.59 11.46 -4.13
CA ASP A 79 -28.41 11.87 -2.99
C ASP A 79 -28.98 13.30 -3.11
N GLY A 80 -28.87 13.94 -4.29
CA GLY A 80 -29.44 15.26 -4.58
C GLY A 80 -30.23 15.24 -5.87
#